data_AF-A0A447TP46-F1
#
_entry.id   AF-A0A447TP46-F1
#
_cell.length_a   1.000
_cell.length_b   1.000
_cell.length_c   1.000
_cell.angle_alpha   90.00
_cell.angle_beta   90.00
_cell.angle_gamma   90.00
#
_symmetry.space_group_name_H-M   'P 1'
#
loop_
_entity.id
_entity.type
_entity.pdbx_description
1 polymer ?
#
loop_
_entity_poly.entity_id
_entity_poly.type
_entity_poly.pdbx_seq_one_letter_code
_entity_poly.pdbx_strand_id
1 'polypeptide(L)'
;MARFDVTLNLSHNGKLVRQYRAVAKDGQKERRLGAICGTPFLEHALAIEWQHGDLTLRGWVADPNHTTTALTEIQYCYVNGRMMRDRLINHAIRQAC
;
A
#
# COMPACT_ATOMS: atom_id res chain seq x y z
N MET A 1 -2.74 -2.49 -4.98
CA MET A 1 -1.31 -2.56 -4.62
C MET A 1 -0.74 -3.98 -4.61
N ALA A 2 -1.55 -5.04 -4.75
CA ALA A 2 -1.06 -6.43 -4.79
C ALA A 2 0.07 -6.71 -5.81
N ARG A 3 0.05 -6.04 -6.97
CA ARG A 3 0.94 -6.30 -8.10
C ARG A 3 1.47 -4.99 -8.68
N PHE A 4 2.66 -4.59 -8.25
CA PHE A 4 3.33 -3.39 -8.76
C PHE A 4 3.91 -3.59 -10.17
N ASP A 5 4.11 -4.84 -10.59
CA ASP A 5 4.65 -5.27 -11.87
C ASP A 5 3.64 -5.24 -13.03
N VAL A 6 2.36 -4.96 -12.75
CA VAL A 6 1.28 -4.99 -13.75
C VAL A 6 0.77 -3.58 -14.05
N THR A 7 0.70 -3.19 -15.33
CA THR A 7 0.03 -1.95 -15.74
C THR A 7 -1.49 -2.11 -15.66
N LEU A 8 -2.18 -1.14 -15.04
CA LEU A 8 -3.64 -1.12 -14.93
C LEU A 8 -4.18 0.20 -15.46
N ASN A 9 -5.02 0.13 -16.48
CA ASN A 9 -5.77 1.27 -17.03
C ASN A 9 -7.24 1.10 -16.66
N LEU A 10 -7.83 2.12 -16.04
CA LEU A 10 -9.25 2.17 -15.72
C LEU A 10 -9.87 3.30 -16.54
N SER A 11 -10.81 2.95 -17.41
CA SER A 11 -11.61 3.89 -18.17
C SER A 11 -13.07 3.83 -17.74
N HIS A 12 -13.76 4.96 -17.81
CA HIS A 12 -15.19 5.08 -17.54
C HIS A 12 -15.80 5.96 -18.63
N ASN A 13 -16.86 5.46 -19.28
CA ASN A 13 -17.54 6.15 -20.38
C ASN A 13 -16.57 6.62 -21.49
N GLY A 14 -15.65 5.75 -21.89
CA GLY A 14 -14.66 6.04 -22.94
C GLY A 14 -13.51 6.97 -22.52
N LYS A 15 -13.53 7.53 -21.30
CA LYS A 15 -12.46 8.40 -20.79
C LYS A 15 -11.56 7.64 -19.82
N LEU A 16 -10.24 7.78 -19.98
CA LEU A 16 -9.27 7.25 -19.02
C LEU A 16 -9.41 7.99 -17.67
N VAL A 17 -9.71 7.25 -16.62
CA VAL A 17 -9.88 7.78 -15.25
C VAL A 17 -8.61 7.60 -14.43
N ARG A 18 -7.99 6.41 -14.52
CA ARG A 18 -6.73 6.11 -13.83
C ARG A 18 -5.81 5.30 -14.73
N GLN A 19 -4.53 5.57 -14.62
CA GLN A 19 -3.47 4.76 -15.22
C GLN A 19 -2.38 4.54 -14.17
N TYR A 20 -2.19 3.26 -13.81
CA TYR A 20 -1.13 2.82 -12.92
C TYR A 20 -0.13 2.01 -13.73
N ARG A 21 1.03 2.59 -14.05
CA ARG A 21 2.06 1.91 -14.81
C ARG A 21 2.74 0.82 -13.96
N ALA A 22 3.13 -0.27 -14.61
CA ALA A 22 4.01 -1.26 -14.01
C ALA A 22 5.31 -0.62 -13.51
N VAL A 23 5.80 -1.13 -12.38
CA VAL A 23 7.10 -0.82 -11.81
C VAL A 23 8.02 -1.98 -12.17
N ALA A 24 9.17 -1.67 -12.74
CA ALA A 24 10.20 -2.68 -13.04
C ALA A 24 10.68 -3.36 -11.75
N LYS A 25 11.35 -4.51 -11.87
CA LYS A 25 11.81 -5.32 -10.73
C LYS A 25 12.59 -4.51 -9.69
N ASP A 26 13.45 -3.61 -10.16
CA ASP A 26 14.30 -2.72 -9.35
C ASP A 26 13.83 -1.26 -9.41
N GLY A 27 12.60 -1.03 -9.87
CA GLY A 27 12.01 0.31 -9.99
C GLY A 27 11.49 0.83 -8.66
N GLN A 28 11.44 2.15 -8.54
CA GLN A 28 10.86 2.84 -7.38
C GLN A 28 9.35 2.61 -7.29
N LYS A 29 8.91 1.99 -6.18
CA LYS A 29 7.50 1.67 -5.93
C LYS A 29 6.72 2.88 -5.40
N GLU A 30 7.43 3.83 -4.81
CA GLU A 30 6.95 5.07 -4.17
C GLU A 30 6.09 5.88 -5.12
N ARG A 31 6.47 5.97 -6.40
CA ARG A 31 5.69 6.69 -7.40
C ARG A 31 4.29 6.10 -7.57
N ARG A 32 4.18 4.77 -7.61
CA ARG A 32 2.89 4.09 -7.73
C ARG A 32 2.13 4.13 -6.40
N LEU A 33 2.83 4.06 -5.27
CA LEU A 33 2.26 4.20 -3.94
C LEU A 33 1.58 5.57 -3.78
N GLY A 34 2.29 6.67 -4.08
CA GLY A 34 1.74 8.02 -4.03
C GLY A 34 0.58 8.24 -5.01
N ALA A 35 0.62 7.63 -6.20
CA ALA A 35 -0.49 7.68 -7.15
C ALA A 35 -1.76 6.95 -6.65
N ILE A 36 -1.63 5.98 -5.73
CA ILE A 36 -2.74 5.20 -5.17
C ILE A 36 -3.22 5.80 -3.85
N CYS A 37 -2.30 6.07 -2.93
CA CYS A 37 -2.58 6.50 -1.55
C CYS A 37 -2.54 8.03 -1.37
N GLY A 38 -2.09 8.78 -2.37
CA GLY A 38 -1.91 10.22 -2.29
C GLY A 38 -0.54 10.62 -1.72
N THR A 39 -0.12 11.85 -2.02
CA THR A 39 1.12 12.45 -1.51
C THR A 39 1.19 12.48 0.02
N PRO A 40 0.12 12.84 0.77
CA PRO A 40 0.20 12.89 2.24
C PRO A 40 0.55 11.54 2.87
N PHE A 41 0.09 10.43 2.29
CA PHE A 41 0.49 9.10 2.76
C PHE A 41 1.98 8.86 2.50
N LEU A 42 2.46 9.21 1.31
CA LEU A 42 3.85 8.97 0.91
C LEU A 42 4.85 9.77 1.77
N GLU A 43 4.50 10.99 2.17
CA GLU A 43 5.33 11.85 3.03
C GLU A 43 5.57 11.26 4.43
N HIS A 44 4.59 10.50 4.94
CA HIS A 44 4.66 9.86 6.25
C HIS A 44 4.83 8.34 6.16
N ALA A 45 5.13 7.79 4.99
CA ALA A 45 5.24 6.36 4.77
C ALA A 45 6.55 5.80 5.32
N LEU A 46 6.46 4.99 6.37
CA LEU A 46 7.56 4.21 6.91
C LEU A 46 7.59 2.84 6.24
N ALA A 47 8.69 2.53 5.55
CA ALA A 47 8.87 1.24 4.91
C ALA A 47 9.06 0.13 5.95
N ILE A 48 8.38 -1.00 5.76
CA ILE A 48 8.51 -2.21 6.57
C ILE A 48 9.17 -3.28 5.73
N GLU A 49 10.23 -3.87 6.27
CA GLU A 49 10.79 -5.14 5.83
C GLU A 49 11.14 -5.98 7.05
N TRP A 50 10.42 -7.07 7.23
CA TRP A 50 10.61 -7.98 8.36
C TRP A 50 10.43 -9.43 7.91
N GLN A 51 11.21 -10.33 8.47
CA GLN A 51 11.17 -11.75 8.17
C GLN A 51 11.46 -12.60 9.40
N HIS A 52 10.72 -13.69 9.57
CA HIS A 52 10.98 -14.72 10.58
C HIS A 52 10.53 -16.08 10.04
N GLY A 53 11.48 -16.98 9.80
CA GLY A 53 11.23 -18.24 9.09
C GLY A 53 10.59 -17.96 7.72
N ASP A 54 9.45 -18.61 7.47
CA ASP A 54 8.68 -18.45 6.23
C ASP A 54 7.76 -17.21 6.23
N LEU A 55 7.64 -16.51 7.37
CA LEU A 55 6.83 -15.30 7.46
C LEU A 55 7.64 -14.10 6.96
N THR A 56 7.07 -13.36 6.02
CA THR A 56 7.63 -12.10 5.52
C THR A 56 6.56 -11.02 5.55
N LEU A 57 6.89 -9.88 6.15
CA LEU A 57 6.07 -8.68 6.14
C LEU A 57 6.80 -7.59 5.36
N ARG A 58 6.12 -7.05 4.34
CA ARG A 58 6.62 -5.95 3.52
C ARG A 58 5.51 -4.94 3.27
N GLY A 59 5.85 -3.67 3.20
CA GLY A 59 4.90 -2.62 2.84
C GLY A 59 5.26 -1.29 3.46
N TRP A 60 4.24 -0.49 3.72
CA TRP A 60 4.38 0.82 4.37
C TRP A 60 3.29 1.00 5.42
N VAL A 61 3.64 1.66 6.51
CA VAL A 61 2.70 2.21 7.49
C VAL A 61 2.89 3.71 7.57
N ALA A 62 1.82 4.48 7.76
CA ALA A 62 1.97 5.89 8.05
C ALA A 62 2.54 6.06 9.47
N ASP A 63 3.42 7.03 9.68
CA ASP A 63 3.88 7.42 11.02
C ASP A 63 2.67 7.72 11.91
N PRO A 64 2.47 6.98 13.02
CA PRO A 64 1.33 7.17 13.91
C PRO A 64 1.20 8.60 14.44
N ASN A 65 2.32 9.29 14.66
CA ASN A 65 2.33 10.66 15.19
C ASN A 65 1.83 11.70 14.18
N HIS A 66 1.83 11.36 12.90
CA HIS A 66 1.39 12.23 11.80
C HIS A 66 0.14 11.69 11.09
N THR A 67 -0.50 10.65 11.66
CA THR A 67 -1.66 10.01 11.05
C THR A 67 -2.92 10.84 11.26
N THR A 68 -3.57 11.24 10.17
CA THR A 68 -4.86 11.95 10.17
C THR A 68 -6.02 10.99 9.88
N THR A 69 -7.26 11.41 10.13
CA THR A 69 -8.46 10.60 9.80
C THR A 69 -8.51 10.18 8.33
N ALA A 70 -8.05 11.02 7.40
CA ALA A 70 -7.99 10.66 5.98
C ALA A 70 -6.95 9.55 5.71
N LEU A 71 -5.83 9.55 6.44
CA LEU A 71 -4.81 8.49 6.32
C LEU A 71 -5.26 7.18 6.96
N THR A 72 -6.08 7.22 8.02
CA THR A 72 -6.60 5.99 8.64
C THR A 72 -7.57 5.22 7.75
N GLU A 73 -8.16 5.84 6.72
CA GLU A 73 -8.98 5.13 5.71
C GLU A 73 -8.13 4.24 4.78
N ILE A 74 -6.81 4.48 4.72
CA ILE A 74 -5.87 3.73 3.87
C ILE A 74 -5.41 2.47 4.61
N GLN A 75 -6.26 1.45 4.61
CA GLN A 75 -5.99 0.14 5.22
C GLN A 75 -6.02 -0.98 4.17
N TYR A 76 -4.89 -1.20 3.50
CA TYR A 76 -4.75 -2.22 2.48
C TYR A 76 -3.78 -3.32 2.92
N CYS A 77 -4.32 -4.49 3.23
CA CYS A 77 -3.56 -5.66 3.63
C CYS A 77 -3.59 -6.74 2.54
N TYR A 78 -2.49 -7.47 2.39
CA TYR A 78 -2.39 -8.59 1.46
C TYR A 78 -1.74 -9.80 2.12
N VAL A 79 -2.29 -11.00 1.86
CA VAL A 79 -1.68 -12.28 2.26
C VAL A 79 -1.41 -13.06 0.99
N ASN A 80 -0.14 -13.41 0.73
CA ASN A 80 0.28 -14.09 -0.50
C ASN A 80 -0.25 -13.41 -1.78
N GLY A 81 -0.23 -12.07 -1.79
CA GLY A 81 -0.71 -11.24 -2.89
C GLY A 81 -2.23 -11.09 -3.01
N ARG A 82 -3.03 -11.73 -2.14
CA ARG A 82 -4.50 -11.59 -2.13
C ARG A 82 -4.92 -10.48 -1.18
N MET A 83 -5.80 -9.59 -1.63
CA MET A 83 -6.34 -8.50 -0.81
C MET A 83 -7.17 -9.08 0.34
N MET A 84 -6.89 -8.64 1.57
CA MET A 84 -7.57 -9.09 2.77
C MET A 84 -8.07 -7.90 3.60
N ARG A 85 -9.18 -8.10 4.30
CA ARG A 85 -9.64 -7.26 5.41
C ARG A 85 -9.73 -8.13 6.65
N ASP A 86 -8.60 -8.27 7.33
CA ASP A 86 -8.44 -9.20 8.45
C ASP A 86 -8.39 -8.43 9.78
N ARG A 87 -9.24 -8.84 10.74
CA ARG A 87 -9.33 -8.17 12.05
C ARG A 87 -8.10 -8.40 12.92
N LEU A 88 -7.48 -9.57 12.83
CA LEU A 88 -6.28 -9.90 13.61
C LEU A 88 -5.09 -9.07 13.14
N ILE A 89 -4.88 -8.98 11.82
CA ILE A 89 -3.80 -8.16 11.26
C ILE A 89 -4.00 -6.68 11.62
N ASN A 90 -5.22 -6.17 11.46
CA ASN A 90 -5.53 -4.78 11.81
C ASN A 90 -5.34 -4.51 13.31
N HIS A 91 -5.69 -5.46 14.18
CA HIS A 91 -5.48 -5.35 15.61
C HIS A 91 -3.99 -5.30 15.96
N ALA A 92 -3.18 -6.20 15.39
CA ALA A 92 -1.74 -6.25 15.62
C ALA A 92 -1.04 -4.95 15.19
N ILE A 93 -1.40 -4.40 14.02
CA ILE A 93 -0.85 -3.12 13.54
C ILE A 93 -1.21 -2.00 14.52
N ARG A 94 -2.48 -1.89 14.92
CA ARG A 94 -2.94 -0.85 15.86
C ARG A 94 -2.34 -0.97 17.26
N GLN A 95 -1.95 -2.17 17.68
CA GLN A 95 -1.31 -2.39 18.97
C GLN A 95 0.17 -1.94 18.95
N ALA A 96 0.81 -1.98 17.78
CA ALA A 96 2.20 -1.58 17.60
C ALA A 96 2.38 -0.08 17.34
N CYS A 97 1.34 0.60 16.85
CA CYS A 97 1.29 2.04 16.63
C CYS A 97 0.83 2.77 17.90
#